data_AF-A0A161ZID9-F1
#
_entry.id   AF-A0A161ZID9-F1
#
_cell.length_a   1.000
_cell.length_b   1.000
_cell.length_c   1.000
_cell.angle_alpha   90.00
_cell.angle_beta   90.00
_cell.angle_gamma   90.00
#
_symmetry.space_group_name_H-M   'P 1'
#
loop_
_entity.id
_entity.type
_entity.pdbx_description
1 polymer ?
#
loop_
_entity_poly.entity_id
_entity_poly.type
_entity_poly.pdbx_seq_one_letter_code
_entity_poly.pdbx_strand_id
1 'polypeptide(L)'
;MTEPQTAHGTAEQTAPALQELVDDAAFLSHEHQLQLADDHGDDAWGAEMAEGTFTFTAASGETTTCRLQFLGTAAPGPGSWMWAWNNVNGFPDDVLRAAEKTRETGLREATEAELPLADDLPYRLALAAKAVTGSWTHYSAPVGGGTRAWFLLDAASLALPAPSVPRVVRVLSEGLLSVTVVDHRRAVASYAAARGLETTDDGGALALTLPDGSVTVRFDEHGRIAGIEATARRAAEPVHEPDPDASGPDADAARVDAVVDPAPAVEEAAPDEPGPGTPPPEEARSPGEQPDEPTATSDERATEPRRRSWFRRRG
;
A
#
# COMPACT_ATOMS: atom_id res chain seq x y z
N MET A 1 -48.85 -29.37 -27.09
CA MET A 1 -48.52 -28.44 -25.99
C MET A 1 -47.19 -28.93 -25.47
N THR A 2 -46.10 -28.33 -25.95
CA THR A 2 -44.73 -28.84 -25.76
C THR A 2 -44.00 -27.77 -24.95
N GLU A 3 -43.73 -28.07 -23.68
CA GLU A 3 -42.96 -27.18 -22.81
C GLU A 3 -41.52 -27.10 -23.30
N PRO A 4 -40.91 -25.89 -23.36
CA PRO A 4 -39.48 -25.78 -23.58
C PRO A 4 -38.74 -25.98 -22.25
N GLN A 5 -37.85 -26.95 -22.24
CA GLN A 5 -36.91 -27.20 -21.14
C GLN A 5 -35.82 -26.12 -21.16
N THR A 6 -35.90 -25.16 -20.25
CA THR A 6 -34.88 -24.12 -20.06
C THR A 6 -33.67 -24.72 -19.35
N ALA A 7 -32.64 -25.07 -20.10
CA ALA A 7 -31.32 -25.37 -19.56
C ALA A 7 -30.68 -24.07 -19.06
N HIS A 8 -30.71 -23.82 -17.75
CA HIS A 8 -29.80 -22.86 -17.11
C HIS A 8 -28.44 -23.54 -17.00
N GLY A 9 -27.54 -23.23 -17.95
CA GLY A 9 -26.12 -23.43 -17.74
C GLY A 9 -25.64 -22.42 -16.71
N THR A 10 -25.47 -22.85 -15.47
CA THR A 10 -24.66 -22.11 -14.50
C THR A 10 -23.23 -22.13 -15.04
N ALA A 11 -22.75 -20.99 -15.53
CA ALA A 11 -21.32 -20.84 -15.83
C ALA A 11 -20.56 -21.10 -14.52
N GLU A 12 -19.75 -22.15 -14.47
CA GLU A 12 -18.81 -22.36 -13.37
C GLU A 12 -17.89 -21.14 -13.33
N GLN A 13 -18.03 -20.33 -12.28
CA GLN A 13 -17.17 -19.19 -12.05
C GLN A 13 -15.87 -19.73 -11.44
N THR A 14 -14.81 -19.80 -12.24
CA THR A 14 -13.48 -20.20 -11.77
C THR A 14 -13.00 -19.21 -10.71
N ALA A 15 -12.59 -19.73 -9.54
CA ALA A 15 -12.03 -18.89 -8.47
C ALA A 15 -10.77 -18.15 -8.98
N PRO A 16 -10.56 -16.89 -8.58
CA PRO A 16 -9.40 -16.12 -9.01
C PRO A 16 -8.11 -16.68 -8.40
N ALA A 17 -6.99 -16.54 -9.10
CA ALA A 17 -5.69 -16.84 -8.53
C ALA A 17 -5.17 -15.64 -7.73
N LEU A 18 -4.53 -15.89 -6.57
CA LEU A 18 -3.97 -14.82 -5.72
C LEU A 18 -3.04 -13.88 -6.51
N GLN A 19 -2.18 -14.45 -7.36
CA GLN A 19 -1.19 -13.65 -8.10
C GLN A 19 -1.85 -12.68 -9.09
N GLU A 20 -2.96 -13.08 -9.71
CA GLU A 20 -3.70 -12.21 -10.63
C GLU A 20 -4.26 -10.97 -9.93
N LEU A 21 -4.85 -11.16 -8.74
CA LEU A 21 -5.36 -10.06 -7.93
C LEU A 21 -4.23 -9.17 -7.40
N VAL A 22 -3.07 -9.75 -7.09
CA VAL A 22 -1.87 -9.01 -6.69
C VAL A 22 -1.37 -8.14 -7.85
N ASP A 23 -1.27 -8.69 -9.05
CA ASP A 23 -0.84 -7.96 -10.24
C ASP A 23 -1.81 -6.82 -10.57
N ASP A 24 -3.13 -7.08 -10.50
CA ASP A 24 -4.17 -6.06 -10.73
C ASP A 24 -4.10 -4.89 -9.73
N ALA A 25 -3.72 -5.17 -8.48
CA ALA A 25 -3.73 -4.18 -7.41
C ALA A 25 -2.41 -3.43 -7.22
N ALA A 26 -1.29 -3.97 -7.71
CA ALA A 26 0.05 -3.57 -7.28
C ALA A 26 0.29 -2.05 -7.36
N PHE A 27 0.07 -1.44 -8.52
CA PHE A 27 0.37 -0.03 -8.73
C PHE A 27 -0.67 0.90 -8.09
N LEU A 28 -1.96 0.60 -8.18
CA LEU A 28 -2.98 1.46 -7.58
C LEU A 28 -2.92 1.43 -6.05
N SER A 29 -2.72 0.24 -5.48
CA SER A 29 -2.43 0.10 -4.05
C SER A 29 -1.24 0.96 -3.65
N HIS A 30 -0.15 0.90 -4.42
CA HIS A 30 1.06 1.66 -4.13
C HIS A 30 0.82 3.18 -4.21
N GLU A 31 0.10 3.70 -5.21
CA GLU A 31 -0.27 5.13 -5.28
C GLU A 31 -1.08 5.56 -4.05
N HIS A 32 -2.05 4.75 -3.61
CA HIS A 32 -2.82 5.01 -2.39
C HIS A 32 -1.95 4.98 -1.12
N GLN A 33 -0.94 4.10 -1.06
CA GLN A 33 -0.01 4.08 0.08
C GLN A 33 0.94 5.27 0.08
N LEU A 34 1.38 5.74 -1.09
CA LEU A 34 2.15 6.98 -1.20
C LEU A 34 1.31 8.16 -0.74
N GLN A 35 0.04 8.25 -1.16
CA GLN A 35 -0.85 9.32 -0.74
C GLN A 35 -1.10 9.29 0.77
N LEU A 36 -1.39 8.12 1.33
CA LEU A 36 -1.56 7.96 2.77
C LEU A 36 -0.30 8.37 3.55
N ALA A 37 0.89 8.04 3.04
CA ALA A 37 2.15 8.44 3.66
C ALA A 37 2.40 9.95 3.56
N ASP A 38 2.05 10.57 2.42
CA ASP A 38 2.16 12.01 2.22
C ASP A 38 1.24 12.77 3.20
N ASP A 39 0.04 12.26 3.47
CA ASP A 39 -0.98 12.92 4.31
C ASP A 39 -0.83 12.59 5.82
N HIS A 40 -0.50 11.33 6.15
CA HIS A 40 -0.60 10.78 7.52
C HIS A 40 0.65 10.01 7.99
N GLY A 41 1.78 10.12 7.29
CA GLY A 41 2.98 9.30 7.56
C GLY A 41 3.53 9.40 8.98
N ASP A 42 3.35 10.56 9.64
CA ASP A 42 3.82 10.85 11.00
C ASP A 42 2.70 10.91 12.05
N ASP A 43 1.46 10.65 11.65
CA ASP A 43 0.30 10.77 12.51
C ASP A 43 0.20 9.61 13.50
N ALA A 44 -0.31 9.90 14.70
CA ALA A 44 -0.75 8.84 15.59
C ALA A 44 -2.03 8.20 15.04
N TRP A 45 -2.31 6.96 15.42
CA TRP A 45 -3.50 6.25 14.98
C TRP A 45 -4.28 5.66 16.16
N GLY A 46 -5.59 5.53 15.96
CA GLY A 46 -6.50 4.79 16.83
C GLY A 46 -7.52 4.02 16.01
N ALA A 47 -7.95 2.85 16.50
CA ALA A 47 -8.97 2.04 15.87
C ALA A 47 -10.03 1.68 16.91
N GLU A 48 -11.28 2.04 16.63
CA GLU A 48 -12.46 1.64 17.40
C GLU A 48 -13.23 0.57 16.62
N MET A 49 -13.12 -0.67 17.09
CA MET A 49 -13.62 -1.84 16.39
C MET A 49 -15.15 -2.00 16.54
N ALA A 50 -15.73 -1.49 17.62
CA ALA A 50 -17.18 -1.57 17.84
C ALA A 50 -17.94 -0.62 16.90
N GLU A 51 -17.35 0.55 16.62
CA GLU A 51 -17.95 1.56 15.72
C GLU A 51 -17.48 1.39 14.27
N GLY A 52 -16.38 0.68 14.04
CA GLY A 52 -15.79 0.53 12.71
C GLY A 52 -15.10 1.80 12.23
N THR A 53 -14.38 2.46 13.15
CA THR A 53 -13.78 3.77 12.94
C THR A 53 -12.27 3.74 13.13
N PHE A 54 -11.51 4.29 12.19
CA PHE A 54 -10.06 4.51 12.30
C PHE A 54 -9.76 6.00 12.29
N THR A 55 -8.92 6.46 13.20
CA THR A 55 -8.60 7.88 13.35
C THR A 55 -7.10 8.09 13.24
N PHE A 56 -6.70 8.99 12.35
CA PHE A 56 -5.37 9.58 12.35
C PHE A 56 -5.40 10.87 13.17
N THR A 57 -4.37 11.10 13.99
CA THR A 57 -4.22 12.29 14.82
C THR A 57 -2.86 12.93 14.55
N ALA A 58 -2.89 14.10 13.91
CA ALA A 58 -1.70 14.87 13.59
C ALA A 58 -1.04 15.45 14.83
N ALA A 59 0.22 15.86 14.70
CA ALA A 59 0.95 16.51 15.80
C ALA A 59 0.31 17.84 16.25
N SER A 60 -0.45 18.50 15.38
CA SER A 60 -1.26 19.69 15.68
C SER A 60 -2.50 19.38 16.54
N GLY A 61 -2.89 18.11 16.65
CA GLY A 61 -4.14 17.66 17.28
C GLY A 61 -5.33 17.57 16.32
N GLU A 62 -5.17 17.92 15.04
CA GLU A 62 -6.19 17.67 14.02
C GLU A 62 -6.42 16.17 13.82
N THR A 63 -7.66 15.79 13.57
CA THR A 63 -8.05 14.37 13.43
C THR A 63 -8.72 14.12 12.08
N THR A 64 -8.34 13.02 11.45
CA THR A 64 -8.98 12.50 10.24
C THR A 64 -9.56 11.14 10.54
N THR A 65 -10.88 11.02 10.38
CA THR A 65 -11.63 9.81 10.70
C THR A 65 -12.03 9.08 9.42
N CYS A 66 -11.77 7.78 9.39
CA CYS A 66 -12.07 6.88 8.28
C CYS A 66 -12.95 5.72 8.76
N ARG A 67 -13.75 5.17 7.86
CA ARG A 67 -14.36 3.86 8.08
C ARG A 67 -13.28 2.79 7.98
N LEU A 68 -13.25 1.85 8.92
CA LEU A 68 -12.33 0.72 8.89
C LEU A 68 -13.04 -0.57 8.48
N GLN A 69 -12.31 -1.41 7.77
CA GLN A 69 -12.67 -2.79 7.51
C GLN A 69 -11.48 -3.67 7.87
N PHE A 70 -11.68 -4.56 8.83
CA PHE A 70 -10.64 -5.42 9.35
C PHE A 70 -10.45 -6.64 8.45
N LEU A 71 -9.22 -6.84 7.98
CA LEU A 71 -8.86 -7.97 7.12
C LEU A 71 -8.40 -9.18 7.93
N GLY A 72 -7.56 -8.95 8.92
CA GLY A 72 -6.95 -10.02 9.70
C GLY A 72 -5.71 -9.59 10.46
N THR A 73 -5.07 -10.56 11.11
CA THR A 73 -3.83 -10.36 11.85
C THR A 73 -2.70 -11.20 11.27
N ALA A 74 -1.53 -10.60 11.14
CA ALA A 74 -0.28 -11.31 10.91
C ALA A 74 0.46 -11.40 12.25
N ALA A 75 0.65 -12.60 12.78
CA ALA A 75 1.23 -12.83 14.10
C ALA A 75 2.48 -13.70 14.00
N PRO A 76 3.70 -13.13 14.16
CA PRO A 76 4.94 -13.91 14.09
C PRO A 76 5.10 -14.96 15.18
N GLY A 77 4.53 -14.72 16.37
CA GLY A 77 4.60 -15.67 17.50
C GLY A 77 3.93 -17.01 17.18
N PRO A 78 2.63 -17.02 16.82
CA PRO A 78 1.96 -18.19 16.25
C PRO A 78 2.50 -18.63 14.89
N GLY A 79 3.12 -17.71 14.13
CA GLY A 79 3.60 -17.97 12.78
C GLY A 79 2.46 -18.08 11.77
N SER A 80 1.38 -17.31 11.96
CA SER A 80 0.20 -17.39 11.10
C SER A 80 -0.42 -16.04 10.74
N TRP A 81 -1.15 -16.05 9.62
CA TRP A 81 -2.17 -15.08 9.29
C TRP A 81 -3.53 -15.62 9.71
N MET A 82 -4.34 -14.80 10.40
CA MET A 82 -5.71 -15.13 10.77
C MET A 82 -6.68 -14.13 10.12
N TRP A 83 -7.61 -14.64 9.32
CA TRP A 83 -8.64 -13.81 8.70
C TRP A 83 -9.66 -13.29 9.72
N ALA A 84 -10.06 -12.03 9.55
CA ALA A 84 -11.01 -11.37 10.44
C ALA A 84 -12.43 -11.98 10.36
N TRP A 85 -12.84 -12.52 9.20
CA TRP A 85 -14.15 -13.15 9.04
C TRP A 85 -14.37 -14.35 9.96
N ASN A 86 -13.29 -14.96 10.49
CA ASN A 86 -13.40 -16.01 11.53
C ASN A 86 -14.05 -15.48 12.82
N ASN A 87 -13.99 -14.16 13.03
CA ASN A 87 -14.75 -13.39 14.01
C ASN A 87 -14.81 -13.94 15.45
N VAL A 88 -13.67 -14.40 15.97
CA VAL A 88 -13.59 -14.92 17.36
C VAL A 88 -13.99 -13.90 18.43
N ASN A 89 -13.96 -12.60 18.11
CA ASN A 89 -14.23 -11.49 19.03
C ASN A 89 -15.63 -10.88 18.87
N GLY A 90 -16.45 -11.35 17.93
CA GLY A 90 -17.82 -10.83 17.73
C GLY A 90 -17.87 -9.38 17.22
N PHE A 91 -16.96 -9.00 16.32
CA PHE A 91 -16.97 -7.69 15.64
C PHE A 91 -18.20 -7.54 14.72
N PRO A 92 -18.67 -6.30 14.47
CA PRO A 92 -19.79 -6.05 13.56
C PRO A 92 -19.50 -6.48 12.12
N ASP A 93 -20.52 -6.98 11.41
CA ASP A 93 -20.41 -7.42 10.00
C ASP A 93 -19.82 -6.34 9.09
N ASP A 94 -20.16 -5.08 9.36
CA ASP A 94 -19.67 -3.93 8.60
C ASP A 94 -18.15 -3.76 8.64
N VAL A 95 -17.53 -4.10 9.77
CA VAL A 95 -16.07 -4.14 9.98
C VAL A 95 -15.46 -5.33 9.25
N LEU A 96 -16.17 -6.45 9.14
CA LEU A 96 -15.66 -7.69 8.55
C LEU A 96 -15.90 -7.80 7.03
N ARG A 97 -16.76 -6.94 6.48
CA ARG A 97 -17.22 -6.99 5.09
C ARG A 97 -16.10 -7.17 4.06
N ALA A 98 -14.92 -6.56 4.24
CA ALA A 98 -13.82 -6.73 3.29
C ALA A 98 -13.23 -8.16 3.32
N ALA A 99 -13.02 -8.71 4.52
CA ALA A 99 -12.57 -10.08 4.70
C ALA A 99 -13.61 -11.08 4.16
N GLU A 100 -14.90 -10.84 4.44
CA GLU A 100 -16.00 -11.68 3.94
C GLU A 100 -16.11 -11.66 2.42
N LYS A 101 -16.14 -10.46 1.79
CA LYS A 101 -16.15 -10.33 0.32
C LYS A 101 -14.98 -11.06 -0.32
N THR A 102 -13.79 -10.99 0.30
CA THR A 102 -12.61 -11.70 -0.22
C THR A 102 -12.81 -13.21 -0.14
N ARG A 103 -13.35 -13.74 0.96
CA ARG A 103 -13.70 -15.16 1.11
C ARG A 103 -14.78 -15.61 0.11
N GLU A 104 -15.80 -14.78 -0.13
CA GLU A 104 -16.91 -15.08 -1.05
C GLU A 104 -16.46 -15.29 -2.50
N THR A 105 -15.30 -14.75 -2.90
CA THR A 105 -14.72 -15.00 -4.23
C THR A 105 -14.28 -16.44 -4.44
N GLY A 106 -14.15 -17.24 -3.38
CA GLY A 106 -13.58 -18.58 -3.44
C GLY A 106 -12.06 -18.60 -3.60
N LEU A 107 -11.37 -17.46 -3.42
CA LEU A 107 -9.91 -17.39 -3.38
C LEU A 107 -9.38 -18.38 -2.34
N ARG A 108 -8.52 -19.30 -2.77
CA ARG A 108 -8.03 -20.43 -1.95
C ARG A 108 -7.41 -19.97 -0.62
N GLU A 109 -6.65 -18.88 -0.64
CA GLU A 109 -6.02 -18.31 0.55
C GLU A 109 -7.02 -17.58 1.46
N ALA A 110 -8.24 -17.28 1.01
CA ALA A 110 -9.27 -16.62 1.81
C ALA A 110 -10.31 -17.59 2.39
N THR A 111 -10.34 -18.85 1.94
CA THR A 111 -11.32 -19.86 2.41
C THR A 111 -10.92 -20.55 3.71
N GLU A 112 -9.61 -20.60 4.00
CA GLU A 112 -9.10 -21.10 5.28
C GLU A 112 -8.97 -19.96 6.28
N ALA A 113 -9.45 -20.15 7.51
CA ALA A 113 -9.42 -19.10 8.54
C ALA A 113 -7.99 -18.69 8.92
N GLU A 114 -7.09 -19.67 8.94
CA GLU A 114 -5.69 -19.51 9.35
C GLU A 114 -4.76 -20.04 8.27
N LEU A 115 -3.69 -19.29 7.99
CA LEU A 115 -2.65 -19.66 7.03
C LEU A 115 -1.27 -19.59 7.71
N PRO A 116 -0.33 -20.48 7.36
CA PRO A 116 1.07 -20.30 7.73
C PRO A 116 1.59 -18.96 7.21
N LEU A 117 2.29 -18.22 8.08
CA LEU A 117 2.82 -16.91 7.73
C LEU A 117 4.06 -17.07 6.84
N ALA A 118 4.07 -16.34 5.74
CA ALA A 118 5.26 -16.03 4.95
C ALA A 118 5.44 -14.51 4.93
N ASP A 119 6.66 -14.05 4.66
CA ASP A 119 7.03 -12.63 4.79
C ASP A 119 6.17 -11.69 3.92
N ASP A 120 5.85 -12.08 2.69
CA ASP A 120 5.07 -11.30 1.72
C ASP A 120 3.55 -11.56 1.81
N LEU A 121 3.13 -12.64 2.47
CA LEU A 121 1.75 -13.12 2.46
C LEU A 121 0.76 -12.05 2.95
N PRO A 122 0.93 -11.39 4.12
CA PRO A 122 -0.04 -10.40 4.60
C PRO A 122 -0.28 -9.27 3.59
N TYR A 123 0.77 -8.80 2.93
CA TYR A 123 0.64 -7.73 1.95
C TYR A 123 -0.08 -8.22 0.69
N ARG A 124 0.21 -9.44 0.22
CA ARG A 124 -0.48 -10.04 -0.93
C ARG A 124 -1.96 -10.28 -0.67
N LEU A 125 -2.33 -10.73 0.53
CA LEU A 125 -3.74 -10.87 0.92
C LEU A 125 -4.44 -9.50 1.02
N ALA A 126 -3.74 -8.48 1.50
CA ALA A 126 -4.26 -7.11 1.46
C ALA A 126 -4.48 -6.61 0.03
N LEU A 127 -3.53 -6.83 -0.90
CA LEU A 127 -3.69 -6.49 -2.31
C LEU A 127 -4.88 -7.20 -2.95
N ALA A 128 -5.04 -8.50 -2.68
CA ALA A 128 -6.18 -9.27 -3.15
C ALA A 128 -7.51 -8.70 -2.63
N ALA A 129 -7.58 -8.39 -1.33
CA ALA A 129 -8.76 -7.77 -0.74
C ALA A 129 -9.06 -6.38 -1.36
N LYS A 130 -8.03 -5.57 -1.67
CA LYS A 130 -8.19 -4.29 -2.36
C LYS A 130 -8.79 -4.48 -3.76
N ALA A 131 -8.25 -5.41 -4.56
CA ALA A 131 -8.77 -5.72 -5.89
C ALA A 131 -10.24 -6.17 -5.86
N VAL A 132 -10.61 -7.01 -4.89
CA VAL A 132 -11.98 -7.54 -4.74
C VAL A 132 -12.97 -6.47 -4.27
N THR A 133 -12.55 -5.61 -3.34
CA THR A 133 -13.46 -4.69 -2.66
C THR A 133 -13.53 -3.31 -3.32
N GLY A 134 -12.49 -2.90 -4.03
CA GLY A 134 -12.31 -1.54 -4.51
C GLY A 134 -11.88 -0.55 -3.41
N SER A 135 -11.63 -1.00 -2.18
CA SER A 135 -11.11 -0.17 -1.09
C SER A 135 -9.59 -0.18 -1.11
N TRP A 136 -8.97 0.88 -1.62
CA TRP A 136 -7.55 0.86 -2.02
C TRP A 136 -6.55 1.30 -0.96
N THR A 137 -6.98 1.95 0.10
CA THR A 137 -6.09 2.37 1.20
C THR A 137 -6.07 1.29 2.26
N HIS A 138 -4.88 0.77 2.61
CA HIS A 138 -4.71 -0.10 3.78
C HIS A 138 -3.88 0.61 4.85
N TYR A 139 -4.04 0.17 6.10
CA TYR A 139 -3.11 0.46 7.19
C TYR A 139 -2.75 -0.83 7.92
N SER A 140 -1.46 -1.01 8.20
CA SER A 140 -0.94 -2.16 8.92
C SER A 140 -0.51 -1.70 10.31
N ALA A 141 -1.36 -1.95 11.30
CA ALA A 141 -1.23 -1.40 12.64
C ALA A 141 -0.44 -2.33 13.57
N PRO A 142 0.62 -1.84 14.23
CA PRO A 142 1.34 -2.64 15.23
C PRO A 142 0.49 -2.80 16.51
N VAL A 143 0.12 -4.03 16.86
CA VAL A 143 -0.70 -4.33 18.05
C VAL A 143 0.08 -4.98 19.20
N GLY A 144 1.38 -5.25 18.99
CA GLY A 144 2.31 -5.75 20.03
C GLY A 144 2.86 -7.13 19.70
N GLY A 145 4.02 -7.49 20.27
CA GLY A 145 4.64 -8.81 20.05
C GLY A 145 5.05 -9.10 18.60
N GLY A 146 5.23 -8.06 17.77
CA GLY A 146 5.44 -8.19 16.32
C GLY A 146 4.16 -8.39 15.52
N THR A 147 3.02 -8.64 16.17
CA THR A 147 1.72 -8.81 15.53
C THR A 147 1.24 -7.50 14.90
N ARG A 148 0.68 -7.61 13.70
CA ARG A 148 0.11 -6.50 12.93
C ARG A 148 -1.34 -6.78 12.57
N ALA A 149 -2.24 -5.86 12.88
CA ALA A 149 -3.62 -5.87 12.42
C ALA A 149 -3.71 -5.11 11.09
N TRP A 150 -4.40 -5.69 10.11
CA TRP A 150 -4.50 -5.13 8.77
C TRP A 150 -5.91 -4.61 8.52
N PHE A 151 -6.00 -3.35 8.11
CA PHE A 151 -7.26 -2.66 7.84
C PHE A 151 -7.29 -2.15 6.41
N LEU A 152 -8.46 -2.19 5.77
CA LEU A 152 -8.78 -1.29 4.66
C LEU A 152 -9.51 -0.07 5.22
N LEU A 153 -9.13 1.10 4.74
CA LEU A 153 -9.64 2.39 5.19
C LEU A 153 -10.39 3.06 4.05
N ASP A 154 -11.53 3.66 4.39
CA ASP A 154 -12.38 4.37 3.44
C ASP A 154 -12.80 5.73 4.01
N ALA A 155 -12.47 6.78 3.28
CA ALA A 155 -12.86 8.16 3.56
C ALA A 155 -12.66 9.01 2.31
N ALA A 156 -13.49 10.05 2.14
CA ALA A 156 -13.36 10.98 1.02
C ALA A 156 -12.01 11.72 1.02
N SER A 157 -11.42 11.96 2.19
CA SER A 157 -10.09 12.57 2.33
C SER A 157 -8.95 11.68 1.83
N LEU A 158 -9.17 10.38 1.67
CA LEU A 158 -8.17 9.42 1.14
C LEU A 158 -8.24 9.27 -0.39
N ALA A 159 -9.06 10.08 -1.07
CA ALA A 159 -9.17 10.06 -2.51
C ALA A 159 -7.87 10.55 -3.15
N LEU A 160 -7.43 9.88 -4.21
CA LEU A 160 -6.26 10.32 -4.97
C LEU A 160 -6.54 11.64 -5.70
N PRO A 161 -5.56 12.56 -5.75
CA PRO A 161 -5.64 13.72 -6.64
C PRO A 161 -5.67 13.28 -8.11
N ALA A 162 -5.82 14.25 -9.03
CA ALA A 162 -5.67 13.97 -10.46
C ALA A 162 -4.29 13.34 -10.75
N PRO A 163 -4.21 12.33 -11.64
CA PRO A 163 -2.95 11.68 -11.97
C PRO A 163 -2.01 12.70 -12.63
N SER A 164 -0.74 12.68 -12.21
CA SER A 164 0.31 13.53 -12.76
C SER A 164 1.48 12.69 -13.25
N VAL A 165 2.19 13.16 -14.27
CA VAL A 165 3.34 12.46 -14.85
C VAL A 165 4.38 12.09 -13.77
N PRO A 166 4.80 13.01 -12.87
CA PRO A 166 5.75 12.66 -11.81
C PRO A 166 5.23 11.58 -10.85
N ARG A 167 3.93 11.62 -10.50
CA ARG A 167 3.33 10.63 -9.59
C ARG A 167 3.27 9.25 -10.25
N VAL A 168 2.83 9.17 -11.51
CA VAL A 168 2.74 7.90 -12.23
C VAL A 168 4.10 7.27 -12.45
N VAL A 169 5.12 8.04 -12.86
CA VAL A 169 6.49 7.52 -13.01
C VAL A 169 7.01 6.94 -11.69
N ARG A 170 6.79 7.66 -10.57
CA ARG A 170 7.15 7.17 -9.24
C ARG A 170 6.42 5.88 -8.90
N VAL A 171 5.11 5.83 -9.11
CA VAL A 171 4.27 4.66 -8.80
C VAL A 171 4.75 3.41 -9.55
N LEU A 172 5.02 3.54 -10.85
CA LEU A 172 5.47 2.41 -11.67
C LEU A 172 6.88 1.95 -11.30
N SER A 173 7.78 2.89 -10.97
CA SER A 173 9.17 2.58 -10.62
C SER A 173 9.30 1.96 -9.23
N GLU A 174 8.61 2.51 -8.23
CA GLU A 174 8.66 2.05 -6.83
C GLU A 174 7.72 0.85 -6.60
N GLY A 175 6.59 0.77 -7.32
CA GLY A 175 5.58 -0.28 -7.14
C GLY A 175 6.12 -1.69 -7.39
N LEU A 176 7.00 -1.85 -8.38
CA LEU A 176 7.68 -3.11 -8.68
C LEU A 176 8.61 -3.60 -7.56
N LEU A 177 9.06 -2.69 -6.70
CA LEU A 177 9.90 -3.02 -5.55
C LEU A 177 9.07 -3.39 -4.31
N SER A 178 7.77 -3.08 -4.32
CA SER A 178 6.89 -3.25 -3.15
C SER A 178 6.31 -4.66 -3.03
N VAL A 179 6.05 -5.33 -4.15
CA VAL A 179 5.52 -6.69 -4.22
C VAL A 179 5.99 -7.36 -5.50
N THR A 180 6.06 -8.69 -5.49
CA THR A 180 6.31 -9.44 -6.72
C THR A 180 5.11 -9.31 -7.66
N VAL A 181 5.32 -8.59 -8.75
CA VAL A 181 4.40 -8.50 -9.89
C VAL A 181 4.87 -9.50 -10.95
N VAL A 182 4.01 -10.42 -11.36
CA VAL A 182 4.35 -11.44 -12.37
C VAL A 182 3.96 -10.98 -13.76
N ASP A 183 2.72 -10.54 -13.93
CA ASP A 183 2.23 -9.95 -15.18
C ASP A 183 2.28 -8.43 -15.13
N HIS A 184 3.41 -7.86 -15.56
CA HIS A 184 3.60 -6.41 -15.53
C HIS A 184 2.66 -5.70 -16.51
N ARG A 185 2.34 -6.30 -17.66
CA ARG A 185 1.43 -5.67 -18.63
C ARG A 185 0.04 -5.55 -18.03
N ARG A 186 -0.47 -6.64 -17.43
CA ARG A 186 -1.73 -6.65 -16.68
C ARG A 186 -1.72 -5.59 -15.59
N ALA A 187 -0.67 -5.54 -14.77
CA ALA A 187 -0.57 -4.56 -13.70
C ALA A 187 -0.68 -3.10 -14.20
N VAL A 188 0.03 -2.74 -15.28
CA VAL A 188 -0.04 -1.39 -15.86
C VAL A 188 -1.41 -1.13 -16.49
N ALA A 189 -2.01 -2.11 -17.17
CA ALA A 189 -3.34 -1.96 -17.76
C ALA A 189 -4.42 -1.77 -16.67
N SER A 190 -4.38 -2.58 -15.61
CA SER A 190 -5.31 -2.48 -14.47
C SER A 190 -5.18 -1.14 -13.76
N TYR A 191 -3.94 -0.64 -13.59
CA TYR A 191 -3.70 0.71 -13.08
C TYR A 191 -4.31 1.81 -13.97
N ALA A 192 -4.04 1.75 -15.28
CA ALA A 192 -4.54 2.74 -16.22
C ALA A 192 -6.06 2.75 -16.27
N ALA A 193 -6.70 1.58 -16.30
CA ALA A 193 -8.15 1.44 -16.27
C ALA A 193 -8.74 2.03 -14.99
N ALA A 194 -8.16 1.72 -13.83
CA ALA A 194 -8.67 2.20 -12.55
C ALA A 194 -8.45 3.72 -12.33
N ARG A 195 -7.44 4.31 -12.96
CA ARG A 195 -7.22 5.77 -12.99
C ARG A 195 -7.97 6.48 -14.12
N GLY A 196 -8.67 5.74 -14.99
CA GLY A 196 -9.40 6.30 -16.13
C GLY A 196 -8.48 6.93 -17.19
N LEU A 197 -7.26 6.41 -17.34
CA LEU A 197 -6.29 6.92 -18.31
C LEU A 197 -6.60 6.35 -19.70
N GLU A 198 -6.53 7.20 -20.71
CA GLU A 198 -6.52 6.72 -22.09
C GLU A 198 -5.21 5.99 -22.37
N THR A 199 -5.29 4.85 -23.05
CA THR A 199 -4.13 4.02 -23.37
C THR A 199 -4.03 3.76 -24.87
N THR A 200 -2.79 3.68 -25.36
CA THR A 200 -2.48 3.22 -26.72
C THR A 200 -1.41 2.16 -26.64
N ASP A 201 -1.70 0.96 -27.13
CA ASP A 201 -0.81 -0.20 -27.13
C ASP A 201 -0.34 -0.48 -28.56
N ASP A 202 0.98 -0.54 -28.77
CA ASP A 202 1.59 -0.90 -30.05
C ASP A 202 2.21 -2.31 -30.06
N GLY A 203 1.96 -3.09 -28.99
CA GLY A 203 2.47 -4.44 -28.78
C GLY A 203 3.78 -4.48 -27.99
N GLY A 204 4.65 -3.48 -28.12
CA GLY A 204 5.93 -3.40 -27.38
C GLY A 204 5.93 -2.35 -26.27
N ALA A 205 5.06 -1.36 -26.38
CA ALA A 205 4.92 -0.26 -25.45
C ALA A 205 3.44 0.08 -25.21
N LEU A 206 3.16 0.52 -23.99
CA LEU A 206 1.87 1.05 -23.59
C LEU A 206 2.02 2.52 -23.23
N ALA A 207 1.42 3.39 -24.04
CA ALA A 207 1.36 4.82 -23.79
C ALA A 207 0.13 5.15 -22.94
N LEU A 208 0.34 5.88 -21.85
CA LEU A 208 -0.66 6.42 -20.94
C LEU A 208 -0.78 7.93 -21.17
N THR A 209 -2.00 8.42 -21.42
CA THR A 209 -2.27 9.86 -21.54
C THR A 209 -2.73 10.43 -20.21
N LEU A 210 -2.07 11.49 -19.75
CA LEU A 210 -2.36 12.19 -18.51
C LEU A 210 -2.78 13.66 -18.78
N PRO A 211 -3.46 14.33 -17.83
CA PRO A 211 -3.79 15.74 -17.95
C PRO A 211 -2.56 16.64 -18.18
N ASP A 212 -1.44 16.31 -17.54
CA ASP A 212 -0.19 17.08 -17.56
C ASP A 212 0.88 16.47 -18.49
N GLY A 213 0.55 15.51 -19.36
CA GLY A 213 1.54 14.90 -20.24
C GLY A 213 1.22 13.47 -20.68
N SER A 214 2.25 12.67 -20.88
CA SER A 214 2.14 11.24 -21.19
C SER A 214 3.28 10.44 -20.56
N VAL A 215 3.02 9.17 -20.28
CA VAL A 215 4.00 8.19 -19.81
C VAL A 215 3.95 6.98 -20.74
N THR A 216 5.07 6.58 -21.32
CA THR A 216 5.19 5.39 -22.16
C THR A 216 5.96 4.32 -21.39
N VAL A 217 5.34 3.15 -21.24
CA VAL A 217 5.93 1.99 -20.58
C VAL A 217 6.34 0.98 -21.64
N ARG A 218 7.63 0.71 -21.77
CA ARG A 218 8.18 -0.30 -22.69
C ARG A 218 8.30 -1.65 -21.99
N PHE A 219 7.99 -2.72 -22.72
CA PHE A 219 8.10 -4.09 -22.23
C PHE A 219 9.20 -4.87 -22.96
N ASP A 220 9.82 -5.82 -22.28
CA ASP A 220 10.71 -6.80 -22.90
C ASP A 220 9.93 -7.93 -23.59
N GLU A 221 10.64 -8.88 -24.20
CA GLU A 221 10.06 -10.05 -24.87
C GLU A 221 9.22 -10.95 -23.94
N HIS A 222 9.40 -10.84 -22.63
CA HIS A 222 8.66 -11.57 -21.61
C HIS A 222 7.51 -10.75 -21.01
N GLY A 223 7.21 -9.57 -21.55
CA GLY A 223 6.16 -8.69 -21.06
C GLY A 223 6.49 -7.97 -19.75
N ARG A 224 7.76 -7.91 -19.34
CA ARG A 224 8.19 -7.20 -18.12
C ARG A 224 8.57 -5.77 -18.46
N ILE A 225 8.37 -4.85 -17.53
CA ILE A 225 8.75 -3.44 -17.71
C ILE A 225 10.26 -3.36 -17.94
N ALA A 226 10.66 -2.81 -19.08
CA ALA A 226 12.03 -2.62 -19.52
C ALA A 226 12.44 -1.14 -19.59
N GLY A 227 11.47 -0.22 -19.54
CA GLY A 227 11.72 1.21 -19.52
C GLY A 227 10.45 2.02 -19.31
N ILE A 228 10.61 3.19 -18.70
CA ILE A 228 9.55 4.17 -18.49
C ILE A 228 10.06 5.50 -19.04
N GLU A 229 9.36 6.04 -20.02
CA GLU A 229 9.64 7.33 -20.65
C GLU A 229 8.48 8.28 -20.39
N ALA A 230 8.77 9.55 -20.14
CA ALA A 230 7.75 10.51 -19.74
C ALA A 230 7.93 11.83 -20.49
N THR A 231 6.82 12.39 -20.95
CA THR A 231 6.76 13.73 -21.54
C THR A 231 5.81 14.57 -20.71
N ALA A 232 6.35 15.54 -19.98
CA ALA A 232 5.52 16.50 -19.25
C ALA A 232 5.15 17.68 -20.15
N ARG A 233 3.88 18.07 -20.13
CA ARG A 233 3.42 19.36 -20.65
C ARG A 233 3.37 20.32 -19.47
N ARG A 234 3.91 21.52 -19.64
CA ARG A 234 3.74 22.56 -18.64
C ARG A 234 2.24 22.78 -18.45
N ALA A 235 1.76 22.67 -17.22
CA ALA A 235 0.41 23.07 -16.89
C ALA A 235 0.22 24.50 -17.43
N ALA A 236 -0.82 24.73 -18.23
CA ALA A 236 -1.22 26.09 -18.51
C ALA A 236 -1.48 26.74 -17.16
N GLU A 237 -0.71 27.77 -16.82
CA GLU A 237 -1.05 28.60 -15.66
C GLU A 237 -2.52 28.99 -15.81
N PRO A 238 -3.32 28.91 -14.74
CA PRO A 238 -4.66 29.49 -14.79
C PRO A 238 -4.45 30.92 -15.27
N VAL A 239 -5.06 31.26 -16.41
CA VAL A 239 -5.01 32.60 -16.97
C VAL A 239 -5.46 33.53 -15.86
N HIS A 240 -4.49 34.16 -15.20
CA HIS A 240 -4.76 35.30 -14.36
C HIS A 240 -5.23 36.35 -15.35
N GLU A 241 -6.53 36.60 -15.35
CA GLU A 241 -7.12 37.68 -16.13
C GLU A 241 -6.28 38.92 -15.81
N PRO A 242 -5.54 39.47 -16.78
CA PRO A 242 -4.54 40.48 -16.48
C PRO A 242 -5.26 41.69 -15.90
N ASP A 243 -4.89 42.04 -14.67
CA ASP A 243 -5.20 43.33 -14.07
C ASP A 243 -4.76 44.40 -15.09
N PRO A 244 -5.65 45.27 -15.61
CA PRO A 244 -5.40 46.06 -16.82
C PRO A 244 -4.32 47.16 -16.68
N ASP A 245 -3.50 47.14 -15.61
CA ASP A 245 -2.63 48.26 -15.25
C ASP A 245 -1.14 47.90 -15.02
N ALA A 246 -0.64 46.82 -15.60
CA ALA A 246 0.80 46.50 -15.56
C ALA A 246 1.43 46.44 -16.97
N SER A 247 1.75 47.61 -17.53
CA SER A 247 2.66 47.72 -18.66
C SER A 247 4.11 47.85 -18.16
N GLY A 248 4.99 46.92 -18.55
CA GLY A 248 6.44 47.00 -18.37
C GLY A 248 7.17 45.92 -19.16
N PRO A 249 8.23 46.23 -19.95
CA PRO A 249 8.70 45.37 -21.04
C PRO A 249 9.84 44.39 -20.68
N ASP A 250 9.86 43.30 -21.46
CA ASP A 250 10.95 42.41 -21.89
C ASP A 250 12.00 41.88 -20.89
N ALA A 251 12.15 40.54 -20.84
CA ALA A 251 13.39 39.87 -21.27
C ALA A 251 13.34 38.32 -21.19
N ASP A 252 13.66 37.73 -22.33
CA ASP A 252 14.51 36.54 -22.56
C ASP A 252 14.02 35.11 -22.23
N ALA A 253 14.00 34.28 -23.28
CA ALA A 253 13.64 32.87 -23.25
C ALA A 253 14.90 32.00 -23.17
N ALA A 254 15.13 31.36 -22.02
CA ALA A 254 16.19 30.36 -21.87
C ALA A 254 15.66 28.94 -22.21
N ARG A 255 16.23 28.33 -23.25
CA ARG A 255 16.19 26.88 -23.49
C ARG A 255 17.16 26.18 -22.53
N VAL A 256 16.77 25.03 -22.00
CA VAL A 256 17.68 24.14 -21.27
C VAL A 256 17.64 22.77 -21.95
N ASP A 257 18.69 22.45 -22.70
CA ASP A 257 19.03 21.09 -23.11
C ASP A 257 19.82 20.44 -21.98
N ALA A 258 19.33 19.32 -21.45
CA ALA A 258 20.07 18.50 -20.49
C ALA A 258 20.46 17.17 -21.16
N VAL A 259 21.67 17.14 -21.70
CA VAL A 259 22.40 15.92 -22.06
C VAL A 259 23.07 15.41 -20.77
N VAL A 260 22.84 14.14 -20.42
CA VAL A 260 23.55 13.47 -19.33
C VAL A 260 24.56 12.49 -19.95
N ASP A 261 25.84 12.84 -19.85
CA ASP A 261 26.96 11.91 -20.08
C ASP A 261 27.33 11.19 -18.76
N PRO A 262 27.89 9.97 -18.82
CA PRO A 262 28.00 9.06 -17.68
C PRO A 262 29.17 9.39 -16.75
N ALA A 263 28.97 9.09 -15.47
CA ALA A 263 29.97 9.25 -14.41
C ALA A 263 31.18 8.29 -14.60
N PRO A 264 32.41 8.70 -14.20
CA PRO A 264 33.59 7.87 -14.30
C PRO A 264 33.69 6.83 -13.18
N ALA A 265 34.37 5.73 -13.50
CA ALA A 265 34.76 4.67 -12.59
C ALA A 265 35.67 5.17 -11.47
N VAL A 266 35.47 4.66 -10.26
CA VAL A 266 36.42 4.76 -9.14
C VAL A 266 36.73 3.38 -8.58
N GLU A 267 38.01 3.26 -8.24
CA GLU A 267 38.85 2.10 -8.00
C GLU A 267 38.48 1.28 -6.76
N GLU A 268 38.82 -0.02 -6.83
CA GLU A 268 38.77 -1.00 -5.75
C GLU A 268 39.66 -0.61 -4.56
N ALA A 269 39.16 -0.84 -3.35
CA ALA A 269 39.99 -1.10 -2.18
C ALA A 269 39.46 -2.37 -1.48
N ALA A 270 40.34 -3.35 -1.35
CA ALA A 270 40.11 -4.68 -0.78
C ALA A 270 40.09 -4.66 0.77
N PRO A 271 39.69 -5.78 1.42
CA PRO A 271 39.04 -5.80 2.72
C PRO A 271 40.01 -5.92 3.89
N ASP A 272 39.55 -5.54 5.09
CA ASP A 272 40.21 -5.87 6.35
C ASP A 272 39.22 -6.67 7.23
N GLU A 273 39.61 -7.87 7.60
CA GLU A 273 38.87 -8.82 8.45
C GLU A 273 39.82 -9.38 9.54
N PRO A 274 39.33 -10.00 10.62
CA PRO A 274 39.30 -9.40 11.96
C PRO A 274 40.25 -10.09 12.97
N GLY A 275 40.40 -9.50 14.16
CA GLY A 275 41.16 -10.10 15.27
C GLY A 275 40.74 -9.60 16.66
N PRO A 276 40.98 -10.40 17.73
CA PRO A 276 39.97 -10.70 18.75
C PRO A 276 40.19 -10.01 20.11
N GLY A 277 39.16 -10.00 20.97
CA GLY A 277 39.33 -9.76 22.41
C GLY A 277 38.05 -9.31 23.12
N THR A 278 37.28 -10.26 23.64
CA THR A 278 37.06 -10.52 25.09
C THR A 278 35.93 -9.67 25.74
N PRO A 279 34.88 -10.31 26.29
CA PRO A 279 33.75 -9.62 26.92
C PRO A 279 33.98 -9.37 28.43
N PRO A 280 33.35 -8.35 29.04
CA PRO A 280 33.17 -8.25 30.48
C PRO A 280 31.78 -8.77 30.92
N PRO A 281 31.57 -9.02 32.23
CA PRO A 281 31.05 -10.30 32.70
C PRO A 281 29.55 -10.37 33.01
N GLU A 282 29.12 -11.63 33.06
CA GLU A 282 27.88 -12.18 33.58
C GLU A 282 27.81 -12.00 35.11
N GLU A 283 26.82 -11.25 35.61
CA GLU A 283 26.49 -11.24 37.04
C GLU A 283 25.50 -12.36 37.37
N ALA A 284 25.86 -13.08 38.43
CA ALA A 284 25.28 -14.33 38.86
C ALA A 284 23.85 -14.18 39.41
N ARG A 285 23.05 -15.22 39.16
CA ARG A 285 21.80 -15.54 39.85
C ARG A 285 22.02 -15.76 41.34
N SER A 286 21.02 -15.41 42.15
CA SER A 286 20.23 -16.29 43.06
C SER A 286 19.48 -15.45 44.14
N PRO A 287 18.54 -16.02 44.93
CA PRO A 287 17.27 -16.65 44.55
C PRO A 287 16.06 -16.13 45.39
N GLY A 288 14.83 -16.39 44.91
CA GLY A 288 13.62 -16.63 45.71
C GLY A 288 13.01 -15.47 46.52
N GLU A 289 11.79 -15.04 46.17
CA GLU A 289 10.64 -14.98 47.08
C GLU A 289 9.36 -14.52 46.31
N GLN A 290 8.34 -15.37 46.30
CA GLN A 290 6.91 -15.04 46.15
C GLN A 290 6.19 -15.94 47.17
N PRO A 291 4.98 -15.64 47.67
CA PRO A 291 4.05 -14.58 47.25
C PRO A 291 3.48 -13.73 48.42
N ASP A 292 2.83 -12.61 48.11
CA ASP A 292 1.51 -12.29 48.70
C ASP A 292 0.85 -11.08 48.02
N GLU A 293 -0.38 -11.30 47.57
CA GLU A 293 -1.42 -10.31 47.28
C GLU A 293 -1.99 -9.76 48.62
N PRO A 294 -2.62 -8.56 48.70
CA PRO A 294 -3.87 -8.34 47.96
C PRO A 294 -4.23 -6.89 47.55
N THR A 295 -5.21 -6.85 46.62
CA THR A 295 -6.28 -5.85 46.42
C THR A 295 -5.97 -4.42 45.95
N ALA A 296 -6.42 -4.17 44.72
CA ALA A 296 -7.28 -3.09 44.25
C ALA A 296 -7.01 -1.64 44.72
N THR A 297 -6.57 -0.80 43.78
CA THR A 297 -7.12 0.55 43.59
C THR A 297 -6.99 0.92 42.12
N SER A 298 -8.13 1.29 41.54
CA SER A 298 -8.27 1.91 40.23
C SER A 298 -7.42 3.17 40.15
N ASP A 299 -6.57 3.28 39.12
CA ASP A 299 -6.08 4.58 38.70
C ASP A 299 -6.02 4.66 37.18
N GLU A 300 -6.74 5.64 36.70
CA GLU A 300 -7.07 5.98 35.33
C GLU A 300 -5.79 6.52 34.67
N ARG A 301 -5.10 5.70 33.87
CA ARG A 301 -3.98 6.19 33.05
C ARG A 301 -4.41 6.26 31.59
N ALA A 302 -4.57 7.50 31.16
CA ALA A 302 -4.67 7.91 29.76
C ALA A 302 -3.66 7.13 28.90
N THR A 303 -4.18 6.47 27.86
CA THR A 303 -3.40 5.78 26.85
C THR A 303 -2.54 6.80 26.11
N GLU A 304 -1.25 6.81 26.42
CA GLU A 304 -0.25 7.63 25.73
C GLU A 304 -0.20 7.28 24.22
N PRO A 305 -0.23 8.26 23.31
CA PRO A 305 -0.18 7.99 21.88
C PRO A 305 1.19 7.39 21.52
N ARG A 306 1.17 6.16 21.02
CA ARG A 306 2.38 5.43 20.61
C ARG A 306 3.00 6.09 19.37
N ARG A 307 3.97 6.97 19.58
CA ARG A 307 4.84 7.49 18.53
C ARG A 307 5.95 6.49 18.22
N ARG A 308 6.00 5.97 16.99
CA ARG A 308 7.23 5.45 16.38
C ARG A 308 7.24 5.81 14.90
N SER A 309 8.14 6.72 14.53
CA SER A 309 8.41 7.08 13.15
C SER A 309 9.04 5.90 12.41
N TRP A 310 8.57 5.66 11.18
CA TRP A 310 9.08 4.62 10.30
C TRP A 310 9.67 5.23 9.04
N PHE A 311 10.86 5.81 9.16
CA PHE A 311 11.84 5.87 8.06
C PHE A 311 13.25 5.86 8.65
N ARG A 312 13.81 4.66 8.85
CA ARG A 312 15.26 4.47 8.81
C ARG A 312 15.60 3.23 7.97
N ARG A 313 16.33 3.53 6.89
CA ARG A 313 17.03 2.62 5.99
C ARG A 313 17.70 1.44 6.70
N ARG A 314 17.72 0.31 6.01
CA ARG A 314 18.93 -0.49 5.82
C ARG A 314 19.06 -0.71 4.29
N GLY A 315 20.20 -0.53 3.65
CA GLY A 315 21.54 -0.86 4.14
C GLY A 315 21.79 -2.31 3.77
#